data_AF-A0A498ST71-F1
#
_entry.id   AF-A0A498ST71-F1
#
_cell.length_a   1.000
_cell.length_b   1.000
_cell.length_c   1.000
_cell.angle_alpha   90.00
_cell.angle_beta   90.00
_cell.angle_gamma   90.00
#
_symmetry.space_group_name_H-M   'P 1'
#
loop_
_entity.id
_entity.type
_entity.pdbx_description
1 polymer ?
#
loop_
_entity_poly.entity_id
_entity_poly.type
_entity_poly.pdbx_seq_one_letter_code
_entity_poly.pdbx_strand_id
1 'polypeptide(L)'
;MIIYGAASAIVRLPRTTSSELSPAISVLQLFCSSPKPALRFAAVRILNKVSVKHPQAVTSCNVDLEQLITDQNRSIATLAITTLLKT
;
A
#
# COMPACT_ATOMS: atom_id res chain seq x y z
N MET A 1 3.38 -14.27 -4.00
CA MET A 1 3.14 -13.99 -5.44
C MET A 1 1.65 -13.73 -5.72
N ILE A 2 0.73 -14.59 -5.26
CA ILE A 2 -0.71 -14.52 -5.58
C ILE A 2 -1.39 -13.24 -5.05
N ILE A 3 -1.07 -12.81 -3.83
CA ILE A 3 -1.78 -11.67 -3.21
C ILE A 3 -1.36 -10.30 -3.79
N TYR A 4 -0.11 -10.17 -4.26
CA TYR A 4 0.33 -9.00 -5.04
C TYR A 4 -0.45 -8.90 -6.36
N GLY A 5 -0.67 -10.05 -7.02
CA GLY A 5 -1.48 -10.12 -8.24
C GLY A 5 -2.92 -9.71 -7.98
N ALA A 6 -3.53 -10.21 -6.90
CA ALA A 6 -4.90 -9.86 -6.51
C ALA A 6 -5.04 -8.37 -6.17
N ALA A 7 -4.18 -7.84 -5.31
CA ALA A 7 -4.26 -6.44 -4.90
C ALA A 7 -3.89 -5.48 -6.06
N SER A 8 -2.94 -5.85 -6.93
CA SER A 8 -2.65 -5.05 -8.13
C SER A 8 -3.76 -5.15 -9.19
N ALA A 9 -4.53 -6.25 -9.23
CA ALA A 9 -5.69 -6.40 -10.11
C ALA A 9 -6.87 -5.55 -9.62
N ILE A 10 -7.14 -5.53 -8.30
CA ILE A 10 -8.18 -4.70 -7.67
C ILE A 10 -7.96 -3.20 -7.96
N VAL A 11 -6.71 -2.74 -7.97
CA VAL A 11 -6.37 -1.34 -8.26
C VAL A 11 -6.37 -1.02 -9.77
N ARG A 12 -6.24 -2.04 -10.62
CA ARG A 12 -6.33 -1.92 -12.09
C ARG A 12 -7.74 -2.02 -12.64
N LEU A 13 -8.72 -2.49 -11.86
CA LEU A 13 -10.12 -2.50 -12.27
C LEU A 13 -10.64 -1.06 -12.45
N PRO A 14 -11.26 -0.73 -13.60
CA PRO A 14 -11.88 0.57 -13.80
C PRO A 14 -13.14 0.68 -12.92
N ARG A 15 -13.23 1.74 -12.10
CA ARG A 15 -14.31 2.05 -11.13
C ARG A 15 -14.30 1.31 -9.78
N THR A 16 -13.15 1.12 -9.14
CA THR A 16 -13.14 0.69 -7.73
C THR A 16 -13.58 1.84 -6.82
N THR A 17 -14.60 1.64 -5.99
CA THR A 17 -15.06 2.61 -4.99
C THR A 17 -14.27 2.45 -3.69
N SER A 18 -14.18 3.50 -2.88
CA SER A 18 -13.47 3.50 -1.59
C SER A 18 -13.97 2.42 -0.62
N SER A 19 -15.27 2.09 -0.66
CA SER A 19 -15.86 1.01 0.15
C SER A 19 -15.37 -0.39 -0.26
N GLU A 20 -15.22 -0.67 -1.55
CA GLU A 20 -14.70 -1.94 -2.07
C GLU A 20 -13.18 -2.09 -1.82
N LEU A 21 -12.49 -0.96 -1.69
CA LEU A 21 -11.06 -0.90 -1.37
C LEU A 21 -10.78 -1.18 0.11
N SER A 22 -11.73 -0.94 1.00
CA SER A 22 -11.55 -1.09 2.46
C SER A 22 -10.97 -2.45 2.88
N PRO A 23 -11.54 -3.61 2.48
CA PRO A 23 -10.98 -4.92 2.85
C PRO A 23 -9.60 -5.17 2.21
N ALA A 24 -9.36 -4.66 1.00
CA ALA A 24 -8.06 -4.77 0.34
C ALA A 24 -6.98 -3.95 1.07
N ILE A 25 -7.32 -2.74 1.52
CA ILE A 25 -6.45 -1.87 2.32
C ILE A 25 -6.09 -2.55 3.64
N SER A 26 -7.05 -3.14 4.37
CA SER A 26 -6.76 -3.85 5.63
C SER A 26 -5.76 -5.01 5.44
N VAL A 27 -5.88 -5.77 4.34
CA VAL A 27 -4.92 -6.85 4.02
C VAL A 27 -3.55 -6.29 3.64
N LEU A 28 -3.49 -5.19 2.87
CA LEU A 28 -2.24 -4.50 2.54
C LEU A 28 -1.55 -3.97 3.80
N GLN A 29 -2.32 -3.47 4.76
CA GLN A 29 -1.85 -2.97 6.04
C GLN A 29 -1.18 -4.09 6.86
N LEU A 30 -1.80 -5.27 6.92
CA LEU A 30 -1.19 -6.46 7.53
C LEU A 30 0.15 -6.85 6.85
N PHE A 31 0.28 -6.62 5.54
CA PHE A 31 1.53 -6.88 4.83
C PHE A 31 2.62 -5.83 5.08
N CYS A 32 2.26 -4.60 5.42
CA CYS A 32 3.22 -3.57 5.83
C CYS A 32 3.94 -3.94 7.12
N SER A 33 3.26 -4.58 8.08
CA SER A 33 3.89 -5.07 9.31
C SER A 33 4.54 -6.46 9.19
N SER A 34 4.54 -7.08 8.00
CA SER A 34 5.08 -8.42 7.82
C SER A 34 6.61 -8.44 7.92
N PRO A 35 7.23 -9.45 8.56
CA PRO A 35 8.69 -9.58 8.62
C PRO A 35 9.32 -9.90 7.25
N LYS A 36 8.51 -10.21 6.23
CA LYS A 36 8.99 -10.55 4.88
C LYS A 36 9.12 -9.27 4.03
N PRO A 37 10.34 -8.85 3.63
CA PRO A 37 10.53 -7.61 2.87
C PRO A 37 9.81 -7.62 1.51
N ALA A 38 9.66 -8.78 0.87
CA ALA A 38 8.90 -8.90 -0.38
C ALA A 38 7.40 -8.56 -0.22
N LEU A 39 6.80 -8.88 0.94
CA LEU A 39 5.40 -8.56 1.22
C LEU A 39 5.22 -7.06 1.49
N ARG A 40 6.11 -6.47 2.29
CA ARG A 40 6.13 -5.03 2.55
C ARG A 40 6.28 -4.22 1.27
N PHE A 41 7.25 -4.58 0.42
CA PHE A 41 7.45 -3.92 -0.87
C PHE A 41 6.22 -4.00 -1.78
N ALA A 42 5.60 -5.18 -1.86
CA ALA A 42 4.36 -5.38 -2.61
C ALA A 42 3.24 -4.49 -2.08
N ALA A 43 3.07 -4.41 -0.75
CA ALA A 43 2.03 -3.60 -0.11
C ALA A 43 2.20 -2.11 -0.40
N VAL A 44 3.37 -1.56 -0.10
CA VAL A 44 3.67 -0.12 -0.29
C VAL A 44 3.55 0.27 -1.76
N ARG A 45 3.99 -0.58 -2.69
CA ARG A 45 3.86 -0.29 -4.13
C ARG A 45 2.41 -0.17 -4.58
N ILE A 46 1.51 -0.97 -3.99
CA ILE A 46 0.08 -0.93 -4.31
C ILE A 46 -0.56 0.29 -3.64
N LEU A 47 -0.25 0.56 -2.37
CA LEU A 47 -0.70 1.77 -1.67
C LEU A 47 -0.29 3.04 -2.42
N ASN A 48 0.93 3.12 -2.95
CA ASN A 48 1.39 4.25 -3.76
C ASN A 48 0.56 4.47 -5.05
N LYS A 49 0.03 3.38 -5.63
CA LYS A 49 -0.86 3.47 -6.79
C LYS A 49 -2.28 3.86 -6.40
N VAL A 50 -2.77 3.36 -5.26
CA VAL A 50 -4.09 3.71 -4.74
C VAL A 50 -4.12 5.17 -4.33
N SER A 51 -3.07 5.68 -3.69
CA SER A 51 -3.03 7.06 -3.19
C SER A 51 -3.20 8.10 -4.31
N VAL A 52 -2.79 7.77 -5.55
CA VAL A 52 -3.00 8.62 -6.73
C VAL A 52 -4.49 8.75 -7.11
N LYS A 53 -5.31 7.71 -6.89
CA LYS A 53 -6.73 7.69 -7.26
C LYS A 53 -7.67 7.96 -6.08
N HIS A 54 -7.33 7.43 -4.91
CA HIS A 54 -8.15 7.44 -3.69
C HIS A 54 -7.27 7.72 -2.46
N PRO A 55 -6.74 8.94 -2.29
CA PRO A 55 -5.84 9.28 -1.19
C PRO A 55 -6.50 9.04 0.18
N GLN A 56 -7.79 9.34 0.33
CA GLN A 56 -8.54 9.14 1.58
C GLN A 56 -8.61 7.67 2.03
N ALA A 57 -8.53 6.70 1.11
CA ALA A 57 -8.53 5.29 1.47
C ALA A 57 -7.16 4.83 2.01
N VAL A 58 -6.09 5.57 1.69
CA VAL A 58 -4.71 5.24 2.11
C VAL A 58 -4.35 5.89 3.44
N THR A 59 -5.10 6.90 3.90
CA THR A 59 -4.87 7.60 5.17
C THR A 59 -4.81 6.63 6.38
N SER A 60 -5.59 5.56 6.37
CA SER A 60 -5.57 4.53 7.42
C SER A 60 -4.23 3.78 7.52
N CYS A 61 -3.45 3.76 6.44
CA CYS A 61 -2.13 3.13 6.38
C CYS A 61 -0.97 4.12 6.63
N ASN A 62 -1.25 5.40 6.94
CA ASN A 62 -0.18 6.40 7.11
C ASN A 62 0.81 6.01 8.21
N VAL A 63 0.32 5.54 9.36
CA VAL A 63 1.16 5.13 10.49
C VAL A 63 2.10 3.98 10.08
N ASP A 64 1.59 2.98 9.37
CA ASP A 64 2.41 1.87 8.85
C ASP A 64 3.43 2.36 7.81
N LEU A 65 3.05 3.28 6.92
CA LEU A 65 3.94 3.87 5.94
C LEU A 65 5.07 4.68 6.61
N GLU A 66 4.76 5.43 7.67
CA GLU A 66 5.76 6.17 8.46
C GLU A 66 6.78 5.23 9.10
N GLN A 67 6.34 4.09 9.65
CA GLN A 67 7.26 3.07 10.16
C GLN A 67 8.19 2.53 9.07
N LEU A 68 7.67 2.36 7.85
CA LEU A 68 8.42 1.86 6.70
C LEU A 68 9.42 2.87 6.10
N ILE A 69 9.40 4.15 6.50
CA ILE A 69 10.44 5.12 6.10
C ILE A 69 11.81 4.70 6.64
N THR A 70 11.84 4.06 7.81
CA THR A 70 13.07 3.58 8.47
C THR A 70 13.46 2.17 8.05
N ASP A 71 12.75 1.57 7.07
CA ASP A 71 13.01 0.21 6.62
C ASP A 71 14.42 0.07 6.02
N GLN A 72 15.10 -1.03 6.34
CA GLN A 72 16.42 -1.33 5.76
C GLN A 72 16.39 -1.38 4.23
N ASN A 73 15.25 -1.73 3.63
CA ASN A 73 15.09 -1.73 2.19
C ASN A 73 14.78 -0.32 1.68
N ARG A 74 15.80 0.34 1.14
CA ARG A 74 15.73 1.69 0.54
C ARG A 74 14.54 1.86 -0.42
N SER A 75 14.23 0.85 -1.23
CA SER A 75 13.13 0.93 -2.20
C SER A 75 11.75 0.98 -1.53
N ILE A 76 11.59 0.30 -0.38
CA ILE A 76 10.36 0.37 0.42
C ILE A 76 10.24 1.76 1.04
N ALA A 77 11.30 2.27 1.66
CA ALA A 77 11.33 3.58 2.27
C ALA A 77 11.00 4.70 1.26
N THR A 78 11.61 4.68 0.07
CA THR A 78 11.31 5.67 -0.98
C THR A 78 9.86 5.62 -1.46
N LEU A 79 9.31 4.41 -1.63
CA LEU A 79 7.90 4.25 -2.01
C LEU A 79 6.96 4.69 -0.89
N ALA A 80 7.32 4.48 0.37
CA ALA A 80 6.53 4.92 1.52
C ALA A 80 6.46 6.46 1.58
N ILE A 81 7.62 7.12 1.47
CA ILE A 81 7.71 8.59 1.42
C ILE A 81 6.86 9.16 0.28
N THR A 82 7.01 8.63 -0.94
CA THR A 82 6.22 9.10 -2.09
C THR A 82 4.72 8.80 -1.96
N THR A 83 4.33 7.85 -1.12
CA THR A 83 2.91 7.59 -0.85
C THR A 83 2.36 8.60 0.14
N LEU A 84 3.09 8.89 1.22
CA LEU A 84 2.72 9.89 2.23
C LEU A 84 2.63 11.32 1.66
N LEU A 85 3.46 11.66 0.68
CA LEU A 85 3.37 12.96 0.00
C LEU A 85 2.11 13.13 -0.88
N LYS A 86 1.39 12.04 -1.17
CA LYS A 86 0.20 12.04 -2.05
C LYS A 86 -1.12 11.96 -1.29
N THR A 87 -1.07 11.63 -0.01
CA THR A 87 -2.21 11.55 0.91
C THR A 87 -2.35 12.83 1.69
#